data_AF-A0A561QI88-F1
#
_entry.id   AF-A0A561QI88-F1
#
_cell.length_a   1.000
_cell.length_b   1.000
_cell.length_c   1.000
_cell.angle_alpha   90.00
_cell.angle_beta   90.00
_cell.angle_gamma   90.00
#
_symmetry.space_group_name_H-M   'P 1'
#
loop_
_entity.id
_entity.type
_entity.pdbx_description
1 polymer ?
#
loop_
_entity_poly.entity_id
_entity_poly.type
_entity_poly.pdbx_seq_one_letter_code
_entity_poly.pdbx_strand_id
1 'polypeptide(L)'
;MSGEVAIAKAVGGLAARGGARLLARGALAALGPVGWVAIGALTLYDAYAVYNAIAGSDDDADKKPECETGDCDKPAEKIDKKPPFKGEPNSTVQGPDNSRTYGSDGYPLTDRDAGHQNESGIGAGDHVHDWGRPANGDPPTNADRGISRLPQPGDPPVPWRNTPSS
;
A
#
# COMPACT_ATOMS: atom_id res chain seq x y z
N MET A 1 29.38 0.17 -1.14
CA MET A 1 29.83 1.24 -0.22
C MET A 1 28.61 1.86 0.43
N SER A 2 28.43 1.55 1.72
CA SER A 2 27.63 2.21 2.78
C SER A 2 26.40 3.07 2.41
N GLY A 3 25.21 2.47 2.45
CA GLY A 3 23.90 3.15 2.42
C GLY A 3 23.53 3.87 3.72
N GLU A 4 24.31 3.69 4.79
CA GLU A 4 24.07 4.33 6.09
C GLU A 4 24.43 5.83 6.09
N VAL A 5 25.28 6.28 5.16
CA VAL A 5 25.73 7.68 5.08
C VAL A 5 24.66 8.61 4.47
N ALA A 6 23.74 8.08 3.64
CA ALA A 6 22.70 8.88 3.00
C ALA A 6 21.54 9.24 3.96
N ILE A 7 21.17 8.31 4.85
CA ILE A 7 20.06 8.50 5.79
C ILE A 7 20.45 9.51 6.89
N ALA A 8 21.70 9.49 7.34
CA ALA A 8 22.19 10.43 8.36
C ALA A 8 22.18 11.91 7.89
N LYS A 9 22.40 12.18 6.60
CA LYS A 9 22.37 13.56 6.05
C LYS A 9 20.96 14.11 5.89
N ALA A 10 19.97 13.28 5.55
CA ALA A 10 18.58 13.71 5.40
C ALA A 10 17.93 14.04 6.76
N VAL A 11 18.21 13.24 7.79
CA VAL A 11 17.69 13.47 9.15
C VAL A 11 18.39 14.67 9.83
N GLY A 12 19.70 14.83 9.62
CA GLY A 12 20.45 15.97 10.17
C GLY A 12 20.01 17.34 9.62
N GLY A 13 19.64 17.41 8.34
CA GLY A 13 19.15 18.64 7.72
C GLY A 13 17.77 19.10 8.21
N LEU A 14 16.91 18.14 8.62
CA LEU A 14 15.57 18.42 9.12
C LEU A 14 15.60 18.90 10.59
N ALA A 15 16.48 18.31 11.41
CA ALA A 15 16.64 18.68 12.81
C ALA A 15 17.21 20.10 13.00
N ALA A 16 18.18 20.50 12.16
CA ALA A 16 18.75 21.85 12.22
C ALA A 16 17.77 22.96 11.79
N ARG A 17 16.79 22.65 10.91
CA ARG A 17 15.75 23.61 10.48
C ARG A 17 14.53 23.66 11.40
N GLY A 18 14.31 22.63 12.23
CA GLY A 18 13.21 22.58 13.20
C GLY A 18 13.38 23.53 14.40
N GLY A 19 14.62 23.70 14.89
CA GLY A 19 14.92 24.51 16.09
C GLY A 19 14.63 26.01 15.91
N ALA A 20 14.94 26.58 14.75
CA ALA A 20 14.72 28.01 14.48
C ALA A 20 13.23 28.38 14.32
N ARG A 21 12.38 27.45 13.83
CA ARG A 21 10.95 27.69 13.60
C ARG A 21 10.12 27.69 14.88
N LEU A 22 10.53 26.93 15.90
CA LEU A 22 9.84 26.88 17.19
C LEU A 22 10.02 28.19 18.00
N LEU A 23 11.21 28.79 17.98
CA LEU A 23 11.47 30.06 18.66
C LEU A 23 10.71 31.24 18.01
N ALA A 24 10.58 31.24 16.68
CA ALA A 24 9.83 32.27 15.96
C ALA A 24 8.31 32.24 16.26
N ARG A 25 7.73 31.05 16.46
CA ARG A 25 6.30 30.90 16.81
C ARG A 25 5.97 31.37 18.22
N GLY A 26 6.90 31.19 19.17
CA GLY A 26 6.77 31.71 20.53
C GLY A 26 6.75 33.24 20.59
N ALA A 27 7.60 33.92 19.81
CA ALA A 27 7.64 35.38 19.74
C ALA A 27 6.39 35.98 19.07
N LEU A 28 5.83 35.32 18.06
CA LEU A 28 4.61 35.77 17.37
C LEU A 28 3.37 35.70 18.28
N ALA A 29 3.24 34.67 19.12
CA ALA A 29 2.08 34.53 20.02
C ALA A 29 1.99 35.66 21.07
N ALA A 30 3.12 36.28 21.41
CA ALA A 30 3.18 37.41 22.35
C ALA A 30 2.65 38.73 21.77
N LEU A 31 2.40 38.81 20.45
CA LEU A 31 1.85 40.00 19.77
C LEU A 31 0.31 40.06 19.81
N GLY A 32 -0.33 39.20 20.63
CA GLY A 32 -1.78 39.20 20.80
C GLY A 32 -2.52 38.70 19.56
N PRO A 33 -3.74 39.20 19.28
CA PRO A 33 -4.60 38.65 18.21
C PRO A 33 -3.96 38.65 16.82
N VAL A 34 -3.16 39.66 16.49
CA VAL A 34 -2.45 39.75 15.20
C VAL A 34 -1.35 38.68 15.09
N GLY A 35 -0.71 38.35 16.21
CA GLY A 35 0.24 37.25 16.32
C GLY A 35 -0.37 35.90 15.97
N TRP A 36 -1.58 35.63 16.45
CA TRP A 36 -2.31 34.37 16.15
C TRP A 36 -2.69 34.24 14.67
N VAL A 37 -3.07 35.34 14.02
CA VAL A 37 -3.35 35.34 12.57
C VAL A 37 -2.08 34.98 11.78
N ALA A 38 -0.93 35.52 12.17
CA ALA A 38 0.34 35.20 11.52
C ALA A 38 0.75 33.72 11.72
N ILE A 39 0.52 33.16 12.91
CA ILE A 39 0.75 31.73 13.19
C ILE A 39 -0.17 30.84 12.32
N GLY A 40 -1.44 31.23 12.17
CA GLY A 40 -2.40 30.54 11.29
C GLY A 40 -1.94 30.51 9.83
N ALA A 41 -1.53 31.68 9.29
CA ALA A 41 -1.05 31.78 7.92
C ALA A 41 0.22 30.94 7.66
N LEU A 42 1.18 30.95 8.59
CA LEU A 42 2.39 30.12 8.52
C LEU A 42 2.07 28.62 8.51
N THR A 43 1.07 28.20 9.30
CA THR A 43 0.66 26.79 9.37
C THR A 43 0.01 26.33 8.07
N LEU A 44 -0.84 27.17 7.47
CA LEU A 44 -1.44 26.88 6.16
C LEU A 44 -0.41 26.83 5.04
N TYR A 45 0.59 27.73 5.06
CA TYR A 45 1.69 27.70 4.08
C TYR A 45 2.55 26.43 4.21
N ASP A 46 2.92 26.04 5.43
CA ASP A 46 3.66 24.79 5.68
C ASP A 46 2.86 23.57 5.19
N ALA A 47 1.54 23.52 5.45
CA ALA A 47 0.67 22.44 5.00
C ALA A 47 0.56 22.38 3.47
N TYR A 48 0.47 23.52 2.79
CA TYR A 48 0.43 23.61 1.33
C TYR A 48 1.76 23.16 0.69
N ALA A 49 2.89 23.53 1.29
CA ALA A 49 4.20 23.08 0.82
C ALA A 49 4.38 21.54 0.94
N VAL A 50 3.88 20.95 2.04
CA VAL A 50 3.87 19.49 2.22
C VAL A 50 2.95 18.82 1.22
N TYR A 51 1.75 19.36 1.01
CA TYR A 51 0.80 18.85 0.01
C TYR A 51 1.42 18.84 -1.39
N ASN A 52 2.05 19.93 -1.85
CA ASN A 52 2.67 19.99 -3.16
C ASN A 52 3.87 19.04 -3.32
N ALA A 53 4.60 18.77 -2.25
CA ALA A 53 5.69 17.79 -2.29
C ALA A 53 5.18 16.35 -2.45
N ILE A 54 3.99 16.04 -1.90
CA ILE A 54 3.35 14.72 -2.03
C ILE A 54 2.61 14.62 -3.36
N ALA A 55 1.85 15.64 -3.74
CA ALA A 55 1.08 15.64 -4.99
C ALA A 55 1.97 15.76 -6.24
N GLY A 56 3.19 16.28 -6.10
CA GLY A 56 4.17 16.36 -7.18
C GLY A 56 5.10 15.15 -7.30
N SER A 57 4.92 14.09 -6.50
CA SER A 57 5.84 12.93 -6.51
C SER A 57 5.46 11.82 -7.50
N ASP A 58 4.49 12.03 -8.38
CA ASP A 58 3.95 10.97 -9.24
C ASP A 58 4.55 10.88 -10.67
N ASP A 59 5.55 11.68 -11.04
CA ASP A 59 6.00 11.76 -12.45
C ASP A 59 7.39 11.17 -12.79
N ASP A 60 8.08 10.45 -11.90
CA ASP A 60 9.44 9.92 -12.22
C ASP A 60 9.63 8.40 -12.00
N ALA A 61 8.56 7.62 -11.87
CA ALA A 61 8.66 6.16 -11.68
C ALA A 61 8.86 5.34 -12.98
N ASP A 62 9.04 5.99 -14.13
CA ASP A 62 9.22 5.34 -15.45
C ASP A 62 10.62 5.51 -16.06
N LYS A 63 11.67 5.77 -15.26
CA LYS A 63 13.05 5.57 -15.74
C LYS A 63 13.41 4.09 -15.70
N LYS A 64 13.10 3.40 -16.80
CA LYS A 64 13.56 2.05 -17.13
C LYS A 64 15.10 2.00 -16.97
N PRO A 65 15.67 1.08 -16.17
CA PRO A 65 17.12 0.93 -16.13
C PRO A 65 17.62 0.52 -17.52
N GLU A 66 18.49 1.33 -18.10
CA GLU A 66 19.19 1.02 -19.34
C GLU A 66 20.07 -0.22 -19.10
N CYS A 67 19.75 -1.31 -19.80
CA CYS A 67 20.48 -2.55 -19.73
C CYS A 67 21.84 -2.44 -20.46
N GLU A 68 22.92 -2.14 -19.74
CA GLU A 68 24.29 -2.39 -20.22
C GLU A 68 24.69 -3.85 -19.97
N THR A 69 24.10 -4.79 -20.70
CA THR A 69 24.69 -6.11 -21.07
C THR A 69 23.64 -6.96 -21.77
N GLY A 70 23.63 -6.92 -23.10
CA GLY A 70 23.46 -8.06 -24.02
C GLY A 70 22.28 -9.05 -23.95
N ASP A 71 21.34 -8.98 -22.99
CA ASP A 71 20.32 -10.04 -22.80
C ASP A 71 18.94 -9.51 -22.35
N CYS A 72 18.51 -8.33 -22.83
CA CYS A 72 17.25 -7.67 -22.38
C CYS A 72 16.03 -7.80 -23.31
N ASP A 73 15.93 -8.84 -24.13
CA ASP A 73 14.78 -9.07 -25.03
C ASP A 73 13.85 -10.22 -24.60
N LYS A 74 13.73 -10.49 -23.30
CA LYS A 74 12.51 -11.09 -22.76
C LYS A 74 11.81 -10.03 -21.91
N PRO A 75 10.66 -9.48 -22.33
CA PRO A 75 9.87 -8.66 -21.43
C PRO A 75 9.63 -9.50 -20.18
N ALA A 76 10.08 -9.00 -19.03
CA ALA A 76 9.74 -9.60 -17.75
C ALA A 76 8.22 -9.74 -17.74
N GLU A 77 7.75 -10.99 -17.76
CA GLU A 77 6.33 -11.30 -17.78
C GLU A 77 5.72 -10.58 -16.59
N LYS A 78 4.78 -9.65 -16.84
CA LYS A 78 4.08 -8.95 -15.77
C LYS A 78 3.26 -9.99 -15.04
N ILE A 79 3.80 -10.50 -13.94
CA ILE A 79 3.04 -11.33 -13.02
C ILE A 79 2.02 -10.41 -12.35
N ASP A 80 0.76 -10.53 -12.74
CA ASP A 80 -0.33 -9.82 -12.09
C ASP A 80 -0.34 -10.18 -10.60
N LYS A 81 -0.39 -9.15 -9.75
CA LYS A 81 -0.28 -9.34 -8.30
C LYS A 81 -1.45 -10.12 -7.70
N LYS A 82 -2.57 -10.18 -8.42
CA LYS A 82 -3.82 -10.78 -7.97
C LYS A 82 -4.24 -11.88 -8.95
N PRO A 83 -4.69 -13.05 -8.46
CA PRO A 83 -5.39 -14.02 -9.26
C PRO A 83 -6.55 -13.37 -10.04
N PRO A 84 -6.86 -13.86 -11.26
CA PRO A 84 -7.95 -13.31 -12.07
C PRO A 84 -9.29 -13.41 -11.33
N PHE A 85 -10.27 -12.58 -11.69
CA PHE A 85 -11.60 -12.67 -11.07
C PHE A 85 -12.31 -13.97 -11.40
N LYS A 86 -12.09 -14.49 -12.61
CA LYS A 86 -12.61 -15.77 -13.07
C LYS A 86 -11.46 -16.74 -13.30
N GLY A 87 -11.60 -17.97 -12.82
CA GLY A 87 -10.59 -19.00 -12.93
C GLY A 87 -11.18 -20.35 -13.32
N GLU A 88 -10.33 -21.37 -13.33
CA GLU A 88 -10.77 -22.74 -13.55
C GLU A 88 -11.68 -23.18 -12.38
N PRO A 89 -12.86 -23.77 -12.65
CA PRO A 89 -13.75 -24.24 -11.60
C PRO A 89 -13.07 -25.20 -10.60
N ASN A 90 -13.33 -25.00 -9.31
CA ASN A 90 -12.73 -25.80 -8.21
C ASN A 90 -11.20 -25.79 -8.16
N SER A 91 -10.56 -24.81 -8.80
CA SER A 91 -9.10 -24.64 -8.75
C SER A 91 -8.69 -23.63 -7.68
N THR A 92 -7.39 -23.62 -7.35
CA THR A 92 -6.78 -22.59 -6.51
C THR A 92 -5.59 -21.98 -7.23
N VAL A 93 -5.54 -20.65 -7.27
CA VAL A 93 -4.44 -19.88 -7.85
C VAL A 93 -3.77 -19.08 -6.74
N GLN A 94 -2.46 -19.30 -6.57
CA GLN A 94 -1.63 -18.61 -5.58
C GLN A 94 -0.90 -17.45 -6.27
N GLY A 95 -1.27 -16.22 -5.93
CA GLY A 95 -0.59 -15.00 -6.34
C GLY A 95 0.43 -14.52 -5.30
N PRO A 96 1.18 -13.44 -5.61
CA PRO A 96 2.18 -12.89 -4.71
C PRO A 96 1.55 -12.35 -3.42
N ASP A 97 0.46 -11.59 -3.56
CA ASP A 97 -0.16 -10.86 -2.45
C ASP A 97 -1.56 -11.39 -2.09
N ASN A 98 -2.13 -12.27 -2.93
CA ASN A 98 -3.44 -12.90 -2.74
C ASN A 98 -3.44 -14.32 -3.30
N SER A 99 -4.13 -15.25 -2.63
CA SER A 99 -4.48 -16.56 -3.17
C SER A 99 -5.99 -16.69 -3.28
N ARG A 100 -6.48 -17.33 -4.33
CA ARG A 100 -7.91 -17.47 -4.58
C ARG A 100 -8.28 -18.90 -4.91
N THR A 101 -9.29 -19.43 -4.24
CA THR A 101 -9.98 -20.65 -4.63
C THR A 101 -11.27 -20.28 -5.35
N TYR A 102 -11.52 -20.92 -6.50
CA TYR A 102 -12.72 -20.70 -7.30
C TYR A 102 -13.77 -21.77 -7.02
N GLY A 103 -15.04 -21.39 -7.03
CA GLY A 103 -16.16 -22.30 -6.95
C GLY A 103 -16.36 -23.11 -8.24
N SER A 104 -17.37 -23.97 -8.26
CA SER A 104 -17.74 -24.75 -9.45
C SER A 104 -18.22 -23.89 -10.62
N ASP A 105 -18.57 -22.62 -10.37
CA ASP A 105 -18.96 -21.61 -11.36
C ASP A 105 -17.77 -20.83 -11.94
N GLY A 106 -16.56 -21.10 -11.45
CA GLY A 106 -15.34 -20.40 -11.83
C GLY A 106 -15.20 -19.00 -11.23
N TYR A 107 -16.12 -18.58 -10.35
CA TYR A 107 -16.02 -17.31 -9.62
C TYR A 107 -15.35 -17.52 -8.26
N PRO A 108 -14.83 -16.46 -7.62
CA PRO A 108 -14.14 -16.59 -6.34
C PRO A 108 -15.07 -17.22 -5.31
N LEU A 109 -14.57 -18.21 -4.58
CA LEU A 109 -15.25 -18.82 -3.44
C LEU A 109 -14.63 -18.28 -2.15
N THR A 110 -13.31 -18.29 -2.08
CA THR A 110 -12.54 -17.83 -0.93
C THR A 110 -11.24 -17.20 -1.41
N ASP A 111 -10.90 -16.04 -0.84
CA ASP A 111 -9.66 -15.32 -1.05
C ASP A 111 -8.84 -15.29 0.23
N ARG A 112 -7.53 -15.48 0.15
CA ARG A 112 -6.59 -15.25 1.25
C ARG A 112 -5.63 -14.14 0.86
N ASP A 113 -5.62 -13.09 1.66
CA ASP A 113 -4.83 -11.88 1.42
C ASP A 113 -3.66 -11.79 2.39
N ALA A 114 -2.54 -11.29 1.86
CA ALA A 114 -1.46 -10.80 2.68
C ALA A 114 -1.91 -9.60 3.52
N GLY A 115 -1.40 -9.46 4.74
CA GLY A 115 -1.73 -8.35 5.62
C GLY A 115 -1.41 -6.98 5.02
N HIS A 116 -2.33 -6.03 5.21
CA HIS A 116 -2.21 -4.65 4.76
C HIS A 116 -1.77 -3.77 5.93
N GLN A 117 -0.54 -3.23 5.90
CA GLN A 117 0.05 -2.49 7.02
C GLN A 117 -0.73 -1.21 7.44
N ASN A 118 -1.57 -0.69 6.54
CA ASN A 118 -2.42 0.47 6.76
C ASN A 118 -3.83 0.11 7.24
N GLU A 119 -4.15 -1.17 7.40
CA GLU A 119 -5.42 -1.63 7.95
C GLU A 119 -5.28 -1.97 9.44
N SER A 120 -6.39 -1.88 10.17
CA SER A 120 -6.47 -2.23 11.58
C SER A 120 -7.28 -3.52 11.78
N GLY A 121 -7.03 -4.24 12.87
CA GLY A 121 -7.75 -5.47 13.17
C GLY A 121 -7.25 -6.65 12.35
N ILE A 122 -8.16 -7.50 11.86
CA ILE A 122 -7.78 -8.74 11.15
C ILE A 122 -7.06 -8.43 9.83
N GLY A 123 -7.47 -7.38 9.10
CA GLY A 123 -6.87 -6.98 7.82
C GLY A 123 -5.39 -6.56 7.89
N ALA A 124 -4.89 -6.22 9.09
CA ALA A 124 -3.49 -5.93 9.33
C ALA A 124 -2.56 -7.15 9.15
N GLY A 125 -3.12 -8.36 9.28
CA GLY A 125 -2.41 -9.63 9.16
C GLY A 125 -2.91 -10.49 8.02
N ASP A 126 -2.39 -11.71 7.91
CA ASP A 126 -2.90 -12.73 7.00
C ASP A 126 -4.37 -13.04 7.31
N HIS A 127 -5.23 -12.90 6.30
CA HIS A 127 -6.67 -12.95 6.49
C HIS A 127 -7.39 -13.50 5.25
N VAL A 128 -8.64 -13.88 5.46
CA VAL A 128 -9.46 -14.55 4.45
C VAL A 128 -10.79 -13.83 4.25
N HIS A 129 -11.28 -13.85 3.02
CA HIS A 129 -12.59 -13.36 2.62
C HIS A 129 -13.37 -14.47 1.91
N ASP A 130 -14.57 -14.79 2.41
CA ASP A 130 -15.50 -15.68 1.72
C ASP A 130 -16.39 -14.88 0.78
N TRP A 131 -16.65 -15.43 -0.40
CA TRP A 131 -17.49 -14.80 -1.40
C TRP A 131 -18.90 -15.39 -1.39
N GLY A 132 -19.88 -14.53 -1.17
CA GLY A 132 -21.29 -14.84 -1.35
C GLY A 132 -21.66 -15.07 -2.81
N ARG A 133 -22.91 -15.48 -3.03
CA ARG A 133 -23.52 -15.56 -4.36
C ARG A 133 -24.82 -14.76 -4.38
N PRO A 134 -25.00 -13.89 -5.38
CA PRO A 134 -26.29 -13.25 -5.62
C PRO A 134 -27.40 -14.30 -5.81
N ALA A 135 -28.56 -14.08 -5.18
CA ALA A 135 -29.67 -15.05 -5.20
C ALA A 135 -30.25 -15.28 -6.61
N ASN A 136 -30.05 -14.34 -7.52
CA ASN A 136 -30.48 -14.42 -8.92
C ASN A 136 -29.50 -15.20 -9.83
N GLY A 137 -28.37 -15.68 -9.29
CA GLY A 137 -27.36 -16.42 -10.05
C GLY A 137 -26.43 -15.54 -10.89
N ASP A 138 -26.50 -14.22 -10.73
CA ASP A 138 -25.56 -13.30 -11.39
C ASP A 138 -24.13 -13.52 -10.86
N PRO A 139 -23.11 -13.11 -11.64
CA PRO A 139 -21.73 -13.09 -11.17
C PRO A 139 -21.61 -12.32 -9.84
N PRO A 140 -20.85 -12.82 -8.86
CA PRO A 140 -20.62 -12.07 -7.64
C PRO A 140 -19.85 -10.77 -7.94
N THR A 141 -20.02 -9.79 -7.05
CA THR A 141 -19.40 -8.48 -7.11
C THR A 141 -18.61 -8.22 -5.82
N ASN A 142 -17.86 -7.12 -5.75
CA ASN A 142 -17.15 -6.76 -4.51
C ASN A 142 -18.08 -6.62 -3.29
N ALA A 143 -19.37 -6.36 -3.48
CA ALA A 143 -20.35 -6.32 -2.39
C ALA A 143 -20.64 -7.71 -1.81
N ASP A 144 -20.39 -8.77 -2.57
CA ASP A 144 -20.53 -10.16 -2.16
C ASP A 144 -19.27 -10.70 -1.46
N ARG A 145 -18.16 -9.93 -1.46
CA ARG A 145 -16.96 -10.27 -0.70
C ARG A 145 -17.23 -10.04 0.79
N GLY A 146 -17.22 -11.11 1.56
CA GLY A 146 -17.43 -11.08 3.00
C GLY A 146 -16.35 -10.30 3.75
N ILE A 147 -16.59 -10.03 5.03
CA ILE A 147 -15.62 -9.36 5.90
C ILE A 147 -14.37 -10.23 6.11
N SER A 148 -13.25 -9.61 6.49
CA SER A 148 -12.02 -10.33 6.82
C SER A 148 -12.24 -11.25 8.02
N ARG A 149 -11.76 -12.49 7.92
CA ARG A 149 -11.69 -13.46 9.03
C ARG A 149 -10.30 -14.09 9.11
N LEU A 150 -10.02 -14.74 10.24
CA LEU A 150 -8.79 -15.52 10.38
C LEU A 150 -8.79 -16.73 9.43
N PRO A 151 -7.63 -17.13 8.88
CA PRO A 151 -7.50 -18.34 8.09
C PRO A 151 -7.87 -19.61 8.88
N GLN A 152 -8.44 -20.59 8.17
CA GLN A 152 -8.91 -21.87 8.68
C GLN A 152 -8.37 -23.02 7.81
N PRO A 153 -8.35 -24.27 8.33
CA PRO A 153 -8.04 -25.44 7.50
C PRO A 153 -9.00 -25.54 6.31
N GLY A 154 -8.46 -25.66 5.10
CA GLY A 154 -9.22 -25.72 3.85
C GLY A 154 -9.29 -24.40 3.08
N ASP A 155 -8.87 -23.28 3.68
CA ASP A 155 -8.71 -22.02 2.97
C ASP A 155 -7.54 -22.08 1.95
N PRO A 156 -7.51 -21.14 0.98
CA PRO A 156 -6.38 -21.01 0.07
C PRO A 156 -5.03 -20.94 0.81
N PRO A 157 -3.92 -21.38 0.17
CA PRO A 157 -2.59 -21.26 0.76
C PRO A 157 -2.21 -19.78 0.95
N VAL A 158 -1.29 -19.51 1.87
CA VAL A 158 -0.70 -18.15 2.05
C VAL A 158 -0.14 -17.66 0.71
N PRO A 159 -0.33 -16.39 0.32
CA PRO A 159 0.31 -15.84 -0.88
C PRO A 159 1.83 -16.10 -0.92
N TRP A 160 2.39 -16.42 -2.09
CA TRP A 160 3.77 -16.95 -2.16
C TRP A 160 4.85 -15.93 -1.80
N ARG A 161 4.56 -14.62 -1.79
CA ARG A 161 5.50 -13.62 -1.27
C ARG A 161 5.65 -13.68 0.25
N ASN A 162 4.65 -14.24 0.93
CA ASN A 162 4.60 -14.33 2.38
C ASN A 162 4.99 -15.72 2.91
N THR A 163 5.34 -16.66 2.02
CA THR A 163 5.97 -17.91 2.46
C THR A 163 7.43 -17.63 2.80
N PRO A 164 7.92 -17.97 4.02
CA PRO A 164 9.33 -17.84 4.33
C PRO A 164 10.15 -18.64 3.32
N SER A 165 11.20 -18.02 2.78
CA SER A 165 12.15 -18.70 1.89
C SER A 165 12.70 -19.92 2.65
N SER A 166 12.52 -21.10 2.05
CA SER A 166 13.06 -22.35 2.59
C SER A 166 14.56 -22.44 2.40
#